data_AF-A0A5C3NMP3-F1
#
_entry.id   AF-A0A5C3NMP3-F1
#
_cell.length_a   1.000
_cell.length_b   1.000
_cell.length_c   1.000
_cell.angle_alpha   90.00
_cell.angle_beta   90.00
_cell.angle_gamma   90.00
#
_symmetry.space_group_name_H-M   'P 1'
#
loop_
_entity.id
_entity.type
_entity.pdbx_description
1 polymer ?
#
loop_
_entity_poly.entity_id
_entity_poly.type
_entity_poly.pdbx_seq_one_letter_code
_entity_poly.pdbx_strand_id
1 'polypeptide(L)'
;MQVQRVVCFGAAALQACMSVPFFMSFVSSVYIDGVNLDHTHFARLLSCASMLNRHSTVLLYARKTPDQPALQLNKYRWSHKTVRPWGEELPLQCPECGSIASLKIKAGQGADLHGTCEMTGCPFTRTYTRPNGHTAVKSVEQGAWLVSVEGGE
;
A
#
# COMPACT_ATOMS: atom_id res chain seq x y z
N MET A 1 -21.12 -22.62 0.12
CA MET A 1 -19.71 -22.20 0.24
C MET A 1 -19.68 -20.71 0.55
N GLN A 2 -19.22 -20.31 1.74
CA GLN A 2 -19.07 -18.90 2.07
C GLN A 2 -17.66 -18.43 1.71
N VAL A 3 -17.54 -17.27 1.08
CA VAL A 3 -16.24 -16.67 0.76
C VAL A 3 -15.53 -16.34 2.07
N GLN A 4 -14.31 -16.86 2.24
CA GLN A 4 -13.49 -16.64 3.44
C GLN A 4 -12.63 -15.39 3.32
N ARG A 5 -12.10 -15.14 2.10
CA ARG A 5 -11.17 -14.04 1.82
C ARG A 5 -11.40 -13.49 0.42
N VAL A 6 -11.27 -12.18 0.26
CA VAL A 6 -11.24 -11.50 -1.04
C VAL A 6 -10.08 -10.52 -1.03
N VAL A 7 -9.21 -10.61 -2.04
CA VAL A 7 -8.11 -9.67 -2.26
C VAL A 7 -8.49 -8.77 -3.43
N CYS A 8 -8.51 -7.45 -3.20
CA CYS A 8 -8.79 -6.45 -4.22
C CYS A 8 -7.57 -5.53 -4.39
N PHE A 9 -7.34 -5.08 -5.63
CA PHE A 9 -6.29 -4.13 -5.97
C PHE A 9 -6.93 -2.79 -6.37
N GLY A 10 -6.56 -1.72 -5.69
CA GLY A 10 -7.09 -0.38 -5.91
C GLY A 10 -6.41 0.41 -7.02
N ALA A 11 -5.45 -0.17 -7.75
CA ALA A 11 -4.85 0.49 -8.91
C ALA A 11 -5.88 0.66 -10.04
N ALA A 12 -5.94 1.85 -10.64
CA ALA A 12 -6.88 2.13 -11.73
C ALA A 12 -6.61 1.26 -12.98
N ALA A 13 -5.34 0.95 -13.24
CA ALA A 13 -4.91 0.08 -14.34
C ALA A 13 -4.01 -1.04 -13.81
N LEU A 14 -4.62 -2.08 -13.23
CA LEU A 14 -3.88 -3.23 -12.74
C LEU A 14 -3.36 -4.08 -13.90
N GLN A 15 -2.03 -4.27 -13.96
CA GLN A 15 -1.43 -5.26 -14.85
C GLN A 15 -1.39 -6.61 -14.13
N ALA A 16 -2.18 -7.59 -14.60
CA ALA A 16 -2.30 -8.90 -13.96
C ALA A 16 -0.95 -9.63 -13.82
N CYS A 17 -0.03 -9.46 -14.78
CA CYS A 17 1.31 -10.05 -14.71
C CYS A 17 2.11 -9.60 -13.47
N MET A 18 1.84 -8.41 -12.94
CA MET A 18 2.52 -7.89 -11.74
C MET A 18 2.07 -8.56 -10.44
N SER A 19 0.91 -9.21 -10.41
CA SER A 19 0.40 -9.91 -9.21
C SER A 19 0.80 -11.38 -9.14
N VAL A 20 1.39 -11.93 -10.22
CA VAL A 20 1.79 -13.34 -10.29
C VAL A 20 2.74 -13.74 -9.15
N PRO A 21 3.81 -12.99 -8.81
CA PRO A 21 4.69 -13.36 -7.71
C PRO A 21 3.98 -13.40 -6.35
N PHE A 22 2.98 -12.53 -6.15
CA PHE A 22 2.16 -12.54 -4.94
C PHE A 22 1.31 -13.81 -4.88
N PHE A 23 0.57 -14.14 -5.95
CA PHE A 23 -0.30 -15.31 -5.95
C PHE A 23 0.46 -16.63 -5.83
N MET A 24 1.63 -16.76 -6.49
CA MET A 24 2.47 -17.95 -6.35
C MET A 24 2.94 -18.13 -4.90
N SER A 25 3.47 -17.07 -4.27
CA SER A 25 3.88 -17.12 -2.87
C SER A 25 2.71 -17.35 -1.92
N PHE A 26 1.54 -16.77 -2.22
CA PHE A 26 0.33 -16.95 -1.43
C PHE A 26 -0.15 -18.40 -1.47
N VAL A 27 -0.21 -19.01 -2.66
CA VAL A 27 -0.64 -20.40 -2.81
C VAL A 27 0.32 -21.34 -2.09
N SER A 28 1.63 -21.19 -2.31
CA SER A 28 2.61 -22.02 -1.63
C SER A 28 2.52 -21.88 -0.12
N SER A 29 2.53 -20.66 0.42
CA SER A 29 2.62 -20.50 1.87
C SER A 29 1.28 -20.75 2.60
N VAL A 30 0.14 -20.36 2.02
CA VAL A 30 -1.15 -20.42 2.71
C VAL A 30 -1.88 -21.73 2.44
N TYR A 31 -1.85 -22.23 1.19
CA TYR A 31 -2.60 -23.43 0.82
C TYR A 31 -1.76 -24.70 0.88
N ILE A 32 -0.48 -24.66 0.50
CA ILE A 32 0.40 -25.84 0.56
C ILE A 32 0.97 -26.01 1.97
N ASP A 33 1.59 -24.96 2.51
CA ASP A 33 2.27 -25.02 3.81
C ASP A 33 1.33 -24.79 5.01
N GLY A 34 0.09 -24.35 4.76
CA GLY A 34 -0.90 -24.11 5.81
C GLY A 34 -0.57 -22.95 6.76
N VAL A 35 0.29 -22.02 6.36
CA VAL A 35 0.71 -20.90 7.21
C VAL A 35 -0.46 -19.93 7.43
N ASN A 36 -0.69 -19.57 8.68
CA ASN A 36 -1.69 -18.58 9.06
C ASN A 36 -1.41 -17.21 8.41
N LEU A 37 -2.46 -16.56 7.92
CA LEU A 37 -2.36 -15.29 7.21
C LEU A 37 -2.59 -14.11 8.16
N ASP A 38 -1.56 -13.78 8.95
CA ASP A 38 -1.55 -12.53 9.72
C ASP A 38 -1.07 -11.33 8.87
N HIS A 39 -1.12 -10.12 9.43
CA HIS A 39 -0.69 -8.90 8.75
C HIS A 39 0.78 -8.94 8.30
N THR A 40 1.67 -9.50 9.13
CA THR A 40 3.11 -9.57 8.85
C THR A 40 3.38 -10.52 7.68
N HIS A 41 2.73 -11.68 7.70
CA HIS A 41 2.81 -12.66 6.65
C HIS A 41 2.22 -12.11 5.34
N PHE A 42 1.05 -11.47 5.40
CA PHE A 42 0.43 -10.87 4.22
C PHE A 42 1.31 -9.77 3.62
N ALA A 43 1.88 -8.88 4.43
CA ALA A 43 2.82 -7.85 3.98
C ALA A 43 4.08 -8.45 3.34
N ARG A 44 4.59 -9.57 3.85
CA ARG A 44 5.71 -10.32 3.24
C ARG A 44 5.32 -10.88 1.87
N LEU A 45 4.14 -11.48 1.74
CA LEU A 45 3.64 -12.01 0.48
C LEU A 45 3.46 -10.91 -0.57
N LEU A 46 2.90 -9.77 -0.17
CA LEU A 46 2.81 -8.59 -1.05
C LEU A 46 4.20 -8.12 -1.47
N SER A 47 5.19 -8.17 -0.57
CA SER A 47 6.58 -7.78 -0.87
C SER A 47 7.25 -8.61 -1.97
N CYS A 48 6.75 -9.83 -2.26
CA CYS A 48 7.20 -10.62 -3.41
C CYS A 48 6.83 -9.98 -4.76
N ALA A 49 5.79 -9.13 -4.81
CA ALA A 49 5.32 -8.43 -5.99
C ALA A 49 5.68 -6.93 -5.93
N SER A 50 6.99 -6.61 -5.91
CA SER A 50 7.49 -5.24 -5.67
C SER A 50 6.87 -4.16 -6.57
N MET A 51 6.58 -4.48 -7.83
CA MET A 51 5.94 -3.55 -8.78
C MET A 51 4.48 -3.26 -8.40
N LEU A 52 3.73 -4.27 -7.93
CA LEU A 52 2.36 -4.09 -7.47
C LEU A 52 2.28 -3.14 -6.27
N ASN A 53 3.27 -3.23 -5.38
CA ASN A 53 3.32 -2.52 -4.12
C ASN A 53 3.43 -1.01 -4.32
N ARG A 54 4.26 -0.59 -5.27
CA ARG A 54 4.51 0.82 -5.56
C ARG A 54 3.29 1.51 -6.19
N HIS A 55 2.40 0.75 -6.82
CA HIS A 55 1.33 1.31 -7.66
C HIS A 55 -0.08 1.00 -7.17
N SER A 56 -0.29 0.06 -6.26
CA SER A 56 -1.63 -0.33 -5.80
C SER A 56 -1.80 -0.17 -4.29
N THR A 57 -2.98 0.29 -3.87
CA THR A 57 -3.49 -0.06 -2.52
C THR A 57 -4.03 -1.48 -2.61
N VAL A 58 -3.89 -2.29 -1.56
CA VAL A 58 -4.45 -3.65 -1.53
C VAL A 58 -5.49 -3.74 -0.41
N LEU A 59 -6.66 -4.27 -0.73
CA LEU A 59 -7.74 -4.48 0.22
C LEU A 59 -7.88 -5.99 0.45
N LEU A 60 -7.86 -6.42 1.70
CA LEU A 60 -8.14 -7.78 2.09
C LEU A 60 -9.41 -7.78 2.94
N TYR A 61 -10.49 -8.31 2.37
CA TYR A 61 -11.67 -8.68 3.11
C TYR A 61 -11.48 -10.09 3.64
N ALA A 62 -11.57 -10.29 4.96
CA ALA A 62 -11.41 -11.60 5.57
C ALA A 62 -12.36 -11.77 6.75
N ARG A 63 -12.89 -12.99 6.96
CA ARG A 63 -13.62 -13.30 8.19
C ARG A 63 -12.63 -13.51 9.35
N LYS A 64 -12.93 -13.01 10.55
CA LYS A 64 -12.12 -13.35 11.75
C LYS A 64 -12.34 -14.82 12.13
N THR A 65 -13.57 -15.30 12.00
CA THR A 65 -13.95 -16.70 12.20
C THR A 65 -14.80 -17.21 11.03
N PRO A 66 -14.77 -18.52 10.71
CA PRO A 66 -15.48 -19.06 9.54
C PRO A 66 -16.99 -18.73 9.49
N ASP A 67 -17.61 -18.60 10.67
CA ASP A 67 -19.06 -18.41 10.81
C ASP A 67 -19.48 -16.94 10.95
N GLN A 68 -18.52 -16.02 11.09
CA GLN A 68 -18.83 -14.59 11.22
C GLN A 68 -19.42 -14.08 9.90
N PRO A 69 -20.62 -13.49 9.86
CA PRO A 69 -21.28 -13.11 8.60
C PRO A 69 -20.61 -11.92 7.89
N ALA A 70 -20.01 -11.01 8.65
CA ALA A 70 -19.31 -9.84 8.12
C ALA A 70 -17.83 -10.13 7.82
N LEU A 71 -17.32 -9.48 6.76
CA LEU A 71 -15.89 -9.47 6.45
C LEU A 71 -15.23 -8.25 7.09
N GLN A 72 -14.11 -8.46 7.77
CA GLN A 72 -13.23 -7.38 8.22
C GLN A 72 -12.42 -6.88 7.02
N LEU A 73 -12.37 -5.56 6.84
CA LEU A 73 -11.55 -4.92 5.81
C LEU A 73 -10.18 -4.57 6.39
N ASN A 74 -9.14 -5.09 5.76
CA ASN A 74 -7.76 -4.71 6.03
C ASN A 74 -7.21 -3.98 4.80
N LYS A 75 -6.86 -2.70 4.95
CA LYS A 75 -6.37 -1.85 3.87
C LYS A 75 -4.86 -1.68 3.99
N TYR A 76 -4.14 -2.16 2.98
CA TYR A 76 -2.69 -2.14 2.92
C TYR A 76 -2.21 -1.09 1.92
N ARG A 77 -1.34 -0.20 2.38
CA ARG A 77 -0.67 0.82 1.56
C ARG A 77 0.83 0.71 1.73
N TRP A 78 1.56 0.50 0.64
CA TRP A 78 3.02 0.53 0.71
C TRP A 78 3.50 1.99 0.80
N SER A 79 4.36 2.27 1.77
CA SER A 79 4.88 3.60 2.06
C SER A 79 6.39 3.66 1.80
N HIS A 80 6.82 4.76 1.16
CA HIS A 80 8.22 5.08 0.93
C HIS A 80 8.42 6.59 0.99
N LYS A 81 9.51 7.03 1.62
CA LYS A 81 9.76 8.46 1.89
C LYS A 81 9.71 9.34 0.63
N THR A 82 10.13 8.82 -0.52
CA THR A 82 10.21 9.60 -1.77
C THR A 82 9.35 9.09 -2.93
N VAL A 83 8.87 7.85 -2.89
CA VAL A 83 8.16 7.23 -4.02
C VAL A 83 6.66 7.22 -3.76
N ARG A 84 6.26 6.99 -2.51
CA ARG A 84 4.87 6.92 -2.10
C ARG A 84 4.73 7.41 -0.65
N PRO A 85 4.90 8.72 -0.40
CA PRO A 85 4.93 9.29 0.95
C PRO A 85 3.68 8.89 1.73
N TRP A 86 3.85 8.14 2.83
CA TRP A 86 2.74 7.64 3.63
C TRP A 86 1.68 6.81 2.87
N GLY A 87 2.07 6.22 1.74
CA GLY A 87 1.16 5.45 0.87
C GLY A 87 0.36 6.28 -0.14
N GLU A 88 0.58 7.58 -0.19
CA GLU A 88 -0.04 8.49 -1.17
C GLU A 88 0.68 8.41 -2.52
N GLU A 89 -0.10 8.34 -3.59
CA GLU A 89 0.40 8.35 -4.96
C GLU A 89 0.92 9.75 -5.33
N LEU A 90 2.10 9.79 -5.95
CA LEU A 90 2.68 11.02 -6.47
C LEU A 90 2.19 11.26 -7.89
N PRO A 91 1.77 12.49 -8.24
CA PRO A 91 1.38 12.79 -9.60
C PRO A 91 2.61 12.73 -10.53
N LEU A 92 2.43 12.16 -11.72
CA LEU A 92 3.50 12.07 -12.73
C LEU A 92 3.96 13.46 -13.21
N GLN A 93 3.02 14.41 -13.24
CA GLN A 93 3.22 15.81 -13.62
C GLN A 93 2.94 16.72 -12.43
N CYS A 94 3.67 17.83 -12.33
CA CYS A 94 3.34 18.87 -11.39
C CYS A 94 1.93 19.43 -11.70
N PRO A 95 1.00 19.47 -10.73
CA PRO A 95 -0.36 19.98 -10.95
C PRO A 95 -0.42 21.46 -11.36
N GLU A 96 0.60 22.25 -11.00
CA GLU A 96 0.62 23.70 -11.30
C GLU A 96 1.27 24.01 -12.65
N CYS A 97 2.42 23.40 -12.96
CA CYS A 97 3.20 23.75 -14.16
C CYS A 97 3.27 22.65 -15.22
N GLY A 98 2.69 21.48 -14.99
CA GLY A 98 2.67 20.35 -15.93
C GLY A 98 4.02 19.64 -16.12
N SER A 99 5.09 20.10 -15.47
CA SER A 99 6.42 19.48 -15.62
C SER A 99 6.42 18.03 -15.14
N ILE A 100 6.99 17.15 -15.95
CA ILE A 100 7.04 15.70 -15.71
C ILE A 100 8.19 15.40 -14.75
N ALA A 101 7.95 14.52 -13.77
CA ALA A 101 8.96 14.02 -12.84
C ALA A 101 9.76 15.11 -12.09
N SER A 102 9.13 16.26 -11.82
CA SER A 102 9.76 17.40 -11.14
C SER A 102 9.48 17.48 -9.64
N LEU A 103 8.67 16.57 -9.08
CA LEU A 103 8.33 16.56 -7.65
C LEU A 103 9.47 15.95 -6.83
N LYS A 104 9.95 16.71 -5.84
CA LYS A 104 10.94 16.25 -4.86
C LYS A 104 10.33 16.18 -3.48
N ILE A 105 10.49 15.04 -2.82
CA ILE A 105 10.02 14.82 -1.45
C ILE A 105 11.17 14.96 -0.45
N LYS A 106 10.96 15.75 0.60
CA LYS A 106 11.89 15.96 1.70
C LYS A 106 11.20 15.75 3.05
N ALA A 107 12.00 15.44 4.08
CA ALA A 107 11.52 15.42 5.45
C ALA A 107 11.14 16.85 5.91
N GLY A 108 10.00 16.96 6.59
CA GLY A 108 9.49 18.20 7.18
C GLY A 108 9.71 18.28 8.69
N GLN A 109 8.89 19.10 9.36
CA GLN A 109 8.83 19.11 10.81
C GLN A 109 8.13 17.84 11.33
N GLY A 110 8.71 17.20 12.34
CA GLY A 110 8.16 15.96 12.92
C GLY A 110 8.22 14.78 11.95
N ALA A 111 7.09 14.11 11.73
CA ALA A 111 6.97 12.95 10.84
C ALA A 111 6.46 13.31 9.43
N ASP A 112 6.22 14.59 9.16
CA ASP A 112 5.63 15.02 7.90
C ASP A 112 6.65 14.98 6.76
N LEU A 113 6.15 14.75 5.54
CA LEU A 113 6.93 14.80 4.32
C LEU A 113 6.41 15.93 3.44
N HIS A 114 7.29 16.73 2.84
CA HIS A 114 6.89 17.81 1.94
C HIS A 114 7.37 17.52 0.52
N GLY A 115 6.44 17.59 -0.43
CA GLY A 115 6.72 17.56 -1.86
C GLY A 115 6.73 18.96 -2.44
N THR A 116 7.79 19.31 -3.17
CA THR A 116 7.92 20.58 -3.89
C THR A 116 8.27 20.33 -5.35
N CYS A 117 7.75 21.16 -6.27
CA CYS A 117 8.20 21.13 -7.66
C CYS A 117 9.58 21.78 -7.80
N GLU A 118 10.51 21.13 -8.49
CA GLU A 118 11.87 21.65 -8.73
C GLU A 118 11.96 22.65 -9.90
N MET A 119 10.86 22.87 -10.63
CA MET A 119 10.85 23.84 -11.73
C MET A 119 10.95 25.27 -11.21
N THR A 120 11.85 26.04 -11.79
CA THR A 120 12.05 27.46 -11.45
C THR A 120 10.74 28.24 -11.61
N GLY A 121 10.35 28.96 -10.56
CA GLY A 121 9.15 29.80 -10.55
C GLY A 121 7.83 29.05 -10.28
N CYS A 122 7.85 27.72 -10.11
CA CYS A 122 6.64 26.97 -9.78
C CYS A 122 6.34 27.04 -8.27
N PRO A 123 5.12 27.46 -7.86
CA PRO A 123 4.76 27.58 -6.44
C PRO A 123 4.29 26.27 -5.81
N PHE A 124 4.24 25.16 -6.55
CA PHE A 124 3.63 23.91 -6.08
C PHE A 124 4.35 23.34 -4.85
N THR A 125 3.57 23.15 -3.79
CA THR A 125 3.97 22.45 -2.57
C THR A 125 2.81 21.58 -2.05
N ARG A 126 3.14 20.43 -1.46
CA ARG A 126 2.18 19.54 -0.83
C ARG A 126 2.78 18.87 0.40
N THR A 127 2.04 18.87 1.51
CA THR A 127 2.41 18.12 2.71
C THR A 127 1.73 16.75 2.70
N TYR A 128 2.48 15.72 3.04
CA TYR A 128 2.03 14.34 3.22
C TYR A 128 2.19 13.98 4.69
N THR A 129 1.07 13.66 5.33
CA THR A 129 1.00 13.27 6.73
C THR A 129 0.73 11.77 6.84
N ARG A 130 1.11 11.17 7.96
CA ARG A 130 0.78 9.77 8.22
C ARG A 130 -0.75 9.62 8.36
N PRO A 131 -1.39 8.70 7.61
CA PRO A 131 -2.83 8.51 7.72
C PRO A 131 -3.21 7.96 9.10
N ASN A 132 -4.26 8.52 9.68
CA ASN A 132 -4.81 8.07 10.96
C ASN A 132 -5.26 6.60 10.89
N GLY A 133 -5.15 5.89 12.02
CA GLY A 133 -5.56 4.49 12.12
C GLY A 133 -4.67 3.48 11.38
N HIS A 134 -3.56 3.93 10.78
CA HIS A 134 -2.63 3.03 10.09
C HIS A 134 -1.43 2.66 10.96
N THR A 135 -1.17 1.35 11.08
CA THR A 135 0.01 0.80 11.76
C THR A 135 1.02 0.31 10.73
N ALA A 136 2.32 0.49 11.02
CA ALA A 136 3.36 -0.02 10.15
C ALA A 136 3.55 -1.52 10.41
N VAL A 137 3.40 -2.32 9.37
CA VAL A 137 3.77 -3.73 9.34
C VAL A 137 5.21 -3.81 8.85
N LYS A 138 6.07 -4.40 9.70
CA LYS A 138 7.52 -4.64 9.55
C LYS A 138 8.13 -4.15 8.21
N SER A 139 9.07 -3.20 8.29
CA SER A 139 9.78 -2.68 7.11
C SER A 139 10.51 -3.80 6.37
N VAL A 140 10.25 -3.91 5.08
CA VAL A 140 11.07 -4.70 4.14
C VAL A 140 11.89 -3.68 3.36
N GLU A 141 13.14 -4.00 3.02
CA GLU A 141 14.12 -3.01 2.56
C GLU A 141 13.55 -2.01 1.53
N GLN A 142 13.87 -0.73 1.80
CA GLN A 142 13.43 0.50 1.12
C GLN A 142 12.04 1.04 1.52
N GLY A 143 11.06 0.24 1.98
CA GLY A 143 9.72 0.74 2.34
C GLY A 143 9.03 0.03 3.52
N ALA A 144 7.78 0.37 3.78
CA ALA A 144 6.98 -0.32 4.80
C ALA A 144 5.51 -0.40 4.38
N TRP A 145 4.86 -1.52 4.71
CA TRP A 145 3.42 -1.62 4.57
C TRP A 145 2.74 -0.92 5.75
N LEU A 146 1.76 -0.09 5.44
CA LEU A 146 0.84 0.49 6.40
C LEU A 146 -0.47 -0.26 6.30
N VAL A 147 -1.03 -0.69 7.43
CA VAL A 147 -2.33 -1.36 7.48
C VAL A 147 -3.30 -0.56 8.34
N SER A 148 -4.52 -0.34 7.84
CA SER A 148 -5.67 0.02 8.67
C SER A 148 -6.69 -1.11 8.67
N VAL A 149 -7.39 -1.25 9.79
CA VAL A 149 -8.41 -2.27 10.00
C VAL A 149 -9.75 -1.58 10.20
N GLU A 150 -10.75 -1.97 9.41
CA GLU A 150 -12.12 -1.47 9.47
C GLU A 150 -13.08 -2.65 9.65
N GLY A 151 -14.12 -2.48 10.47
CA GLY A 151 -15.15 -3.49 10.68
C GLY A 151 -14.83 -4.53 11.75
N GLY A 152 -14.47 -4.07 12.96
CA GLY A 152 -14.44 -4.92 14.14
C GLY A 152 -14.95 -4.16 15.36
N GLU A 153 -16.12 -4.56 15.86
CA GLU A 153 -16.37 -4.59 17.30
C GLU A 153 -15.32 -5.48 17.99
#